data_AF-A0A1X0R413-F1
#
_entry.id   AF-A0A1X0R413-F1
#
_cell.length_a   1.000
_cell.length_b   1.000
_cell.length_c   1.000
_cell.angle_alpha   90.00
_cell.angle_beta   90.00
_cell.angle_gamma   90.00
#
_symmetry.space_group_name_H-M   'P 1'
#
loop_
_entity.id
_entity.type
_entity.pdbx_description
1 polymer ?
#
loop_
_entity_poly.entity_id
_entity_poly.type
_entity_poly.pdbx_seq_one_letter_code
_entity_poly.pdbx_strand_id
1 'polypeptide(L)'
;MLMEANNQFVLDRRQVIRRKVLAIGRMSRAYQVLKTNPDLVDQLKSVSIDGKLPSGILSGGEQAMKEAILTSSTTNHKKEKEQKDHPITFYNCPTPNYKITSSNRQGHV
;
A
#
# COMPACT_ATOMS: atom_id res chain seq x y z
N MET A 1 24.32 -19.38 -20.18
CA MET A 1 23.80 -19.29 -18.80
C MET A 1 23.97 -17.91 -18.14
N LEU A 2 25.05 -17.15 -18.41
CA LEU A 2 25.24 -15.79 -17.83
C LEU A 2 24.34 -14.67 -18.40
N MET A 3 23.70 -14.86 -19.56
CA MET A 3 22.85 -13.83 -20.17
C MET A 3 21.42 -13.75 -19.61
N GLU A 4 20.90 -14.82 -18.99
CA GLU A 4 19.52 -14.82 -18.47
C GLU A 4 19.37 -14.04 -17.15
N ALA A 5 20.40 -14.07 -16.29
CA ALA A 5 20.39 -13.41 -14.99
C ALA A 5 20.22 -11.88 -15.10
N ASN A 6 20.79 -11.27 -16.15
CA ASN A 6 20.75 -9.82 -16.32
C ASN A 6 19.35 -9.33 -16.74
N ASN A 7 18.58 -10.16 -17.47
CA ASN A 7 17.22 -9.83 -17.86
C ASN A 7 16.26 -9.93 -16.67
N GLN A 8 16.43 -10.93 -15.80
CA GLN A 8 15.58 -11.10 -14.62
C GLN A 8 15.68 -9.91 -13.66
N PHE A 9 16.88 -9.36 -13.46
CA PHE A 9 17.10 -8.17 -12.61
C PHE A 9 16.37 -6.92 -13.15
N VAL A 10 16.38 -6.71 -14.47
CA VAL A 10 15.68 -5.59 -15.12
C VAL A 10 14.17 -5.74 -15.01
N LEU A 11 13.64 -6.97 -15.13
CA LEU A 11 12.23 -7.28 -14.95
C LEU A 11 11.77 -7.05 -13.50
N ASP A 12 12.57 -7.46 -12.52
CA ASP A 12 12.29 -7.26 -11.09
C ASP A 12 12.26 -5.76 -10.74
N ARG A 13 13.24 -4.99 -11.23
CA ARG A 13 13.27 -3.53 -11.01
C ARG A 13 12.05 -2.85 -11.61
N ARG A 14 11.64 -3.22 -12.83
CA ARG A 14 10.44 -2.68 -13.48
C ARG A 14 9.18 -2.98 -12.66
N GLN A 15 9.07 -4.19 -12.10
CA GLN A 15 7.95 -4.57 -11.26
C GLN A 15 7.93 -3.79 -9.94
N VAL A 16 9.07 -3.59 -9.30
CA VAL A 16 9.20 -2.77 -8.09
C VAL A 16 8.76 -1.33 -8.34
N ILE A 17 9.23 -0.71 -9.43
CA ILE A 17 8.83 0.66 -9.80
C ILE A 17 7.33 0.73 -10.04
N ARG A 18 6.77 -0.22 -10.81
CA ARG A 18 5.32 -0.29 -11.08
C ARG A 18 4.51 -0.38 -9.78
N ARG A 19 4.91 -1.25 -8.85
CA ARG A 19 4.25 -1.41 -7.54
C ARG A 19 4.31 -0.11 -6.73
N LYS A 20 5.45 0.60 -6.73
CA LYS A 20 5.59 1.89 -6.04
C LYS A 20 4.67 2.96 -6.62
N VAL A 21 4.61 3.09 -7.94
CA VAL A 21 3.71 4.05 -8.62
C VAL A 21 2.24 3.73 -8.30
N LEU A 22 1.85 2.46 -8.36
CA LEU A 22 0.49 2.03 -8.02
C LEU A 22 0.15 2.30 -6.55
N ALA A 23 1.09 2.09 -5.63
CA ALA A 23 0.91 2.38 -4.22
C ALA A 23 0.66 3.88 -3.98
N ILE A 24 1.44 4.75 -4.62
CA ILE A 24 1.22 6.22 -4.55
C ILE A 24 -0.16 6.59 -5.08
N GLY A 25 -0.58 6.02 -6.21
CA GLY A 25 -1.92 6.26 -6.77
C GLY A 25 -3.06 5.84 -5.83
N ARG A 26 -2.93 4.66 -5.20
CA ARG A 26 -3.89 4.18 -4.19
C ARG A 26 -3.93 5.09 -2.97
N MET A 27 -2.76 5.53 -2.47
CA MET A 27 -2.66 6.46 -1.34
C MET A 27 -3.25 7.83 -1.66
N SER A 28 -3.03 8.35 -2.88
CA SER A 28 -3.63 9.61 -3.33
C SER A 28 -5.16 9.54 -3.32
N ARG A 29 -5.73 8.44 -3.82
CA ARG A 29 -7.18 8.21 -3.77
C ARG A 29 -7.71 8.12 -2.34
N ALA A 30 -7.03 7.37 -1.47
CA ALA A 30 -7.41 7.27 -0.05
C ALA A 30 -7.34 8.64 0.65
N TYR A 31 -6.31 9.44 0.37
CA TYR A 31 -6.18 10.80 0.89
C TYR A 31 -7.31 11.72 0.44
N GLN A 32 -7.73 11.65 -0.83
CA GLN A 32 -8.85 12.43 -1.33
C GLN A 32 -10.13 12.14 -0.55
N VAL A 33 -10.45 10.86 -0.32
CA VAL A 33 -11.65 10.46 0.45
C VAL A 33 -11.61 11.03 1.87
N LEU A 34 -10.45 10.93 2.54
CA LEU A 34 -10.27 11.49 3.88
C LEU A 34 -10.43 13.02 3.90
N LYS A 35 -9.88 13.70 2.89
CA LYS A 35 -9.94 15.16 2.77
C LYS A 35 -11.35 15.65 2.47
N THR A 36 -12.12 14.96 1.63
CA THR A 36 -13.46 15.41 1.21
C THR A 36 -14.54 15.07 2.23
N ASN A 37 -14.33 14.04 3.05
CA ASN A 37 -15.35 13.52 3.96
C ASN A 37 -14.87 13.40 5.43
N PRO A 38 -14.40 14.49 6.07
CA PRO A 38 -13.91 14.43 7.45
C PRO A 38 -14.98 14.00 8.46
N ASP A 39 -16.23 14.45 8.29
CA ASP A 39 -17.31 14.14 9.24
C ASP A 39 -17.65 12.65 9.25
N LEU A 40 -17.66 11.99 8.08
CA LEU A 40 -17.86 10.55 7.97
C LEU A 40 -16.69 9.77 8.59
N VAL A 41 -15.47 10.30 8.50
CA VAL A 41 -14.29 9.70 9.14
C VAL A 41 -14.44 9.73 10.66
N ASP A 42 -14.86 10.85 11.22
CA ASP A 42 -15.00 10.99 12.67
C ASP A 42 -16.17 10.19 13.22
N GLN A 43 -17.30 10.15 12.51
CA GLN A 43 -18.41 9.27 12.84
C GLN A 43 -17.98 7.80 12.82
N LEU A 44 -17.32 7.35 11.74
CA LEU A 44 -16.86 5.97 11.62
C LEU A 44 -15.86 5.60 12.72
N LYS A 45 -14.95 6.51 13.10
CA LYS A 45 -14.03 6.29 14.23
C LYS A 45 -14.77 6.19 15.56
N SER A 46 -15.82 6.98 15.79
CA SER A 46 -16.58 6.95 17.04
C SER A 46 -17.34 5.63 17.24
N VAL A 47 -17.79 5.00 16.16
CA VAL A 47 -18.53 3.72 16.20
C VAL A 47 -17.61 2.50 16.08
N SER A 48 -16.35 2.70 15.66
CA SER A 48 -15.36 1.63 15.54
C SER A 48 -14.77 1.29 16.91
N ILE A 49 -14.67 0.00 17.22
CA ILE A 49 -14.25 -0.53 18.54
C ILE A 49 -12.84 -0.03 18.93
N ASP A 50 -11.93 0.07 17.96
CA ASP A 50 -10.53 0.43 18.21
C ASP A 50 -10.27 1.95 18.08
N GLY A 51 -11.30 2.76 17.82
CA GLY A 51 -11.18 4.19 17.52
C GLY A 51 -10.42 4.48 16.22
N LYS A 52 -10.16 3.44 15.41
CA LYS A 52 -9.43 3.50 14.14
C LYS A 52 -10.37 3.19 12.99
N LEU A 53 -10.04 3.70 11.81
CA LEU A 53 -10.74 3.33 10.58
C LEU A 53 -10.51 1.84 10.29
N PRO A 54 -11.57 1.07 9.99
CA PRO A 54 -11.45 -0.31 9.57
C PRO A 54 -10.54 -0.45 8.34
N SER A 55 -9.76 -1.52 8.30
CA SER A 55 -8.82 -1.75 7.21
C SER A 55 -9.55 -1.91 5.88
N GLY A 56 -8.99 -1.37 4.80
CA GLY A 56 -9.58 -1.47 3.46
C GLY A 56 -10.76 -0.55 3.17
N ILE A 57 -11.36 0.12 4.17
CA ILE A 57 -12.59 0.91 3.96
C ILE A 57 -12.42 2.07 2.96
N LEU A 58 -11.27 2.75 3.01
CA LEU A 58 -10.95 3.90 2.16
C LEU A 58 -10.80 3.51 0.68
N SER A 59 -10.58 2.23 0.38
CA SER A 59 -10.48 1.74 -1.00
C SER A 59 -11.83 1.77 -1.73
N GLY A 60 -12.93 1.60 -1.00
CA GLY A 60 -14.30 1.70 -1.52
C GLY A 60 -14.83 3.14 -1.60
N GLY A 61 -14.09 4.11 -1.07
CA GLY A 61 -14.47 5.52 -1.09
C GLY A 61 -15.60 5.86 -0.12
N GLU A 62 -16.35 6.92 -0.43
CA GLU A 62 -17.39 7.46 0.44
C GLU A 62 -18.54 6.49 0.71
N GLN A 63 -18.99 5.74 -0.31
CA GLN A 63 -20.12 4.82 -0.17
C GLN A 63 -19.80 3.70 0.81
N ALA A 64 -18.60 3.11 0.70
CA ALA A 64 -18.15 2.09 1.64
C ALA A 64 -18.11 2.63 3.08
N MET A 65 -17.67 3.87 3.29
CA MET A 65 -17.69 4.49 4.62
C MET A 65 -19.11 4.60 5.19
N LYS A 66 -20.09 5.03 4.40
CA LYS A 66 -21.49 5.12 4.83
C LYS A 66 -22.06 3.75 5.19
N GLU A 67 -21.79 2.74 4.35
CA GLU A 67 -22.20 1.36 4.60
C GLU A 67 -21.56 0.79 5.87
N ALA A 68 -20.28 1.08 6.11
CA ALA A 68 -19.59 0.64 7.32
C ALA A 68 -20.16 1.30 8.58
N ILE A 69 -20.50 2.59 8.54
CA ILE A 69 -21.15 3.27 9.68
C ILE A 69 -22.47 2.58 10.01
N LEU A 70 -23.31 2.32 9.01
CA LEU A 70 -24.62 1.67 9.17
C LEU A 70 -24.49 0.23 9.69
N THR A 71 -23.47 -0.50 9.21
CA THR A 71 -23.22 -1.88 9.64
C THR A 71 -22.68 -1.93 11.07
N SER A 72 -21.78 -1.00 11.42
CA SER A 72 -21.17 -0.92 12.75
C SER A 72 -22.19 -0.57 13.83
N SER A 73 -23.16 0.30 13.54
CA SER A 73 -24.24 0.61 14.48
C SER A 73 -25.21 -0.56 14.71
N THR A 74 -25.32 -1.47 13.73
CA THR A 74 -26.29 -2.58 13.75
C THR A 74 -25.66 -3.88 14.26
N THR A 75 -24.34 -4.05 14.11
CA THR A 75 -23.64 -5.30 14.42
C THR A 75 -22.48 -5.06 15.38
N ASN A 76 -22.80 -5.02 16.68
CA ASN A 76 -21.82 -5.43 17.69
C ASN A 76 -21.49 -6.91 17.39
N HIS A 77 -20.21 -7.26 17.26
CA HIS A 77 -19.68 -8.62 16.98
C HIS A 77 -19.55 -9.04 15.51
N LYS A 78 -18.57 -8.47 14.80
CA LYS A 78 -17.69 -9.32 13.98
C LYS A 78 -16.26 -8.90 14.25
N LYS A 79 -15.52 -9.76 14.97
CA LYS A 79 -14.06 -9.71 14.99
C LYS A 79 -13.64 -9.93 13.54
N GLU A 80 -13.32 -8.86 12.82
CA GLU A 80 -12.62 -8.98 11.54
C GLU A 80 -11.39 -9.83 11.81
N LYS A 81 -11.23 -10.89 11.02
CA LYS A 81 -10.00 -11.63 10.99
C LYS A 81 -8.95 -10.61 10.58
N GLU A 82 -8.20 -10.13 11.56
CA GLU A 82 -6.95 -9.42 11.37
C GLU A 82 -6.28 -10.11 10.19
N GLN A 83 -6.16 -9.42 9.05
CA GLN A 83 -5.33 -9.89 7.95
C GLN A 83 -3.98 -10.06 8.62
N LYS A 84 -3.63 -11.31 8.98
CA LYS A 84 -2.30 -11.61 9.46
C LYS A 84 -1.42 -11.13 8.32
N ASP A 85 -0.73 -10.03 8.54
CA ASP A 85 0.34 -9.62 7.67
C ASP A 85 1.13 -10.90 7.46
N HIS A 86 1.11 -11.42 6.23
CA HIS A 86 2.14 -12.37 5.84
C HIS A 86 3.43 -11.72 6.30
N PRO A 87 4.25 -12.42 7.09
CA PRO A 87 5.31 -11.78 7.82
C PRO A 87 6.08 -10.90 6.84
N ILE A 88 6.30 -9.64 7.23
CA ILE A 88 6.91 -8.60 6.38
C ILE A 88 8.27 -9.08 5.81
N THR A 89 8.79 -10.24 6.21
CA THR A 89 9.94 -10.92 5.64
C THR A 89 9.91 -11.22 4.13
N PHE A 90 8.77 -11.26 3.43
CA PHE A 90 8.82 -11.43 1.96
C PHE A 90 9.17 -10.14 1.19
N TYR A 91 9.04 -8.97 1.82
CA TYR A 91 9.28 -7.68 1.16
C TYR A 91 10.23 -6.74 1.95
N ASN A 92 10.73 -7.16 3.11
CA ASN A 92 11.79 -6.45 3.85
C ASN A 92 13.21 -6.81 3.36
N CYS A 93 13.36 -7.44 2.20
CA CYS A 93 14.64 -7.41 1.52
C CYS A 93 14.96 -5.94 1.23
N PRO A 94 16.05 -5.38 1.77
CA PRO A 94 16.48 -4.04 1.39
C PRO A 94 16.54 -4.02 -0.12
N THR A 95 15.75 -3.17 -0.79
CA THR A 95 15.89 -3.00 -2.24
C THR A 95 17.36 -2.70 -2.48
N PRO A 96 18.10 -3.55 -3.21
CA PRO A 96 19.52 -3.31 -3.42
C PRO A 96 19.67 -1.91 -3.99
N ASN A 97 20.34 -1.03 -3.25
CA ASN A 97 20.74 0.27 -3.76
C ASN A 97 21.82 -0.01 -4.80
N TYR A 98 21.39 -0.36 -6.01
CA TYR A 98 22.29 -0.62 -7.12
C TYR A 98 22.90 0.73 -7.47
N LYS A 99 24.08 1.01 -6.90
CA LYS A 99 24.93 2.07 -7.42
C LYS A 99 25.21 1.68 -8.86
N ILE A 100 24.68 2.46 -9.81
CA ILE A 100 25.12 2.37 -11.21
C ILE A 100 26.53 2.96 -11.24
N THR A 101 27.54 2.19 -10.84
CA THR A 101 28.90 2.49 -11.28
C THR A 101 28.95 2.11 -12.74
N SER A 102 28.73 3.09 -13.62
CA SER A 102 29.13 3.04 -15.02
C SER A 102 30.62 2.75 -15.05
N SER A 103 31.00 1.48 -15.23
CA SER A 103 32.39 1.10 -15.42
C SER A 103 32.90 1.67 -16.76
N ASN A 104 34.05 2.34 -16.67
CA ASN A 104 34.97 2.71 -17.75
C ASN A 104 34.53 3.76 -18.79
N ARG A 105 34.75 5.04 -18.44
CA ARG A 105 35.53 5.90 -19.35
C ARG A 105 37.00 5.68 -19.02
N GLN A 106 37.67 4.79 -19.76
CA GLN A 106 39.13 4.74 -19.75
C GLN A 106 39.64 6.05 -20.34
N GLY A 107 40.17 6.92 -19.48
CA GLY A 107 41.16 7.90 -19.90
C GLY A 107 42.50 7.18 -19.99
N HIS A 108 43.10 7.16 -21.18
CA HIS A 108 44.51 6.87 -21.36
C HIS A 108 45.09 8.03 -22.15
N VAL A 109 46.02 8.73 -21.47
CA VAL A 109 47.03 9.73 -21.88
C VAL A 109 46.75 10.57 -23.13
#